data_AF-A0A2N8K8E5-F1
#
_entry.id   AF-A0A2N8K8E5-F1
#
_cell.length_a   1.000
_cell.length_b   1.000
_cell.length_c   1.000
_cell.angle_alpha   90.00
_cell.angle_beta   90.00
_cell.angle_gamma   90.00
#
_symmetry.space_group_name_H-M   'P 1'
#
loop_
_entity.id
_entity.type
_entity.pdbx_description
1 polymer ?
#
loop_
_entity_poly.entity_id
_entity_poly.type
_entity_poly.pdbx_seq_one_letter_code
_entity_poly.pdbx_strand_id
1 'polypeptide(L)'
;MAVTARRQKPLIGASLLERLLLRHVAVVCPESRLVVAVIKQAFVDLCSPSKHQRAEARRFFQDGRLELWCDLVDLSPEFMREIAIKAGYLNPADTDEGGAHA
;
A
#
# COMPACT_ATOMS: atom_id res chain seq x y z
N MET A 1 -1.19 -28.82 2.40
CA MET A 1 0.15 -28.35 2.76
C MET A 1 0.15 -26.83 2.69
N ALA A 2 0.24 -26.13 3.82
CA ALA A 2 0.26 -24.66 3.83
C ALA A 2 1.65 -24.17 3.44
N VAL A 3 1.82 -23.69 2.22
CA VAL A 3 3.02 -22.98 1.78
C VAL A 3 3.07 -21.69 2.58
N THR A 4 3.83 -21.66 3.67
CA THR A 4 4.19 -20.41 4.34
C THR A 4 5.16 -19.70 3.41
N ALA A 5 4.62 -18.88 2.50
CA ALA A 5 5.42 -18.02 1.65
C ALA A 5 6.42 -17.27 2.54
N ARG A 6 7.73 -17.52 2.33
CA ARG A 6 8.80 -16.83 3.06
C ARG A 6 8.53 -15.33 2.95
N ARG A 7 8.43 -14.66 4.10
CA ARG A 7 8.31 -13.19 4.19
C ARG A 7 9.36 -12.56 3.26
N GLN A 8 8.92 -11.99 2.15
CA GLN A 8 9.80 -11.18 1.33
C GLN A 8 10.02 -9.87 2.06
N LYS A 9 11.29 -9.52 2.26
CA LYS A 9 11.64 -8.19 2.76
C LYS A 9 11.37 -7.22 1.60
N PRO A 10 10.62 -6.14 1.80
CA PRO A 10 10.30 -5.23 0.71
C PRO A 10 11.58 -4.65 0.10
N LEU A 11 11.59 -4.51 -1.23
CA LEU A 11 12.75 -4.05 -1.99
C LEU A 11 13.08 -2.57 -1.72
N ILE A 12 12.05 -1.78 -1.40
CA ILE A 12 12.18 -0.38 -1.01
C ILE A 12 11.82 -0.23 0.46
N GLY A 13 12.54 0.63 1.18
CA GLY A 13 12.20 0.99 2.56
C GLY A 13 11.17 2.12 2.61
N ALA A 14 10.50 2.28 3.76
CA ALA A 14 9.49 3.32 3.98
C ALA A 14 9.99 4.75 3.69
N SER A 15 11.26 5.05 4.02
CA SER A 15 11.86 6.37 3.74
C SER A 15 12.10 6.63 2.26
N LEU A 16 12.34 5.59 1.45
CA LEU A 16 12.44 5.74 0.00
C LEU A 16 11.04 5.91 -0.62
N LEU A 17 10.07 5.13 -0.14
CA LEU A 17 8.68 5.26 -0.55
C LEU A 17 8.15 6.68 -0.30
N GLU A 18 8.34 7.22 0.90
CA GLU A 18 7.92 8.59 1.24
C GLU A 18 8.49 9.65 0.29
N ARG A 19 9.79 9.57 0.00
CA ARG A 19 10.45 10.49 -0.96
C ARG A 19 9.90 10.32 -2.37
N LEU A 20 9.61 9.09 -2.79
CA LEU A 20 9.01 8.81 -4.09
C LEU A 20 7.62 9.42 -4.18
N LEU A 21 6.77 9.23 -3.17
CA LEU A 21 5.40 9.77 -3.16
C LEU A 21 5.40 11.30 -3.15
N LEU A 22 6.20 11.93 -2.30
CA LEU A 22 6.32 13.39 -2.24
C LEU A 22 6.88 14.02 -3.53
N ARG A 23 7.52 13.24 -4.41
CA ARG A 23 7.97 13.74 -5.73
C ARG A 23 6.82 13.81 -6.75
N HIS A 24 5.73 13.08 -6.53
CA HIS A 24 4.61 12.98 -7.46
C HIS A 24 3.38 13.77 -7.00
N VAL A 25 3.37 14.30 -5.77
CA VAL A 25 2.29 15.21 -5.33
C VAL A 25 2.44 16.57 -6.04
N ALA A 26 1.30 17.19 -6.38
CA ALA A 26 1.30 18.48 -7.08
C ALA A 26 1.93 19.63 -6.25
N VAL A 27 1.68 19.64 -4.93
CA VAL A 27 2.22 20.64 -4.00
C VAL A 27 2.70 19.95 -2.72
N VAL A 28 3.92 20.26 -2.30
CA VAL A 28 4.46 19.80 -1.02
C VAL A 28 4.11 20.80 0.07
N CYS A 29 3.16 20.43 0.92
CA CYS A 29 2.69 21.21 2.07
C CYS A 29 2.44 20.28 3.27
N PRO A 30 2.12 20.80 4.46
CA PRO A 30 1.79 19.97 5.62
C PRO A 30 0.68 18.94 5.35
N GLU A 31 -0.36 19.33 4.63
CA GLU A 31 -1.52 18.49 4.31
C GLU A 31 -1.13 17.33 3.39
N SER A 32 -0.40 17.59 2.30
CA SER A 32 0.05 16.52 1.41
C SER A 32 1.05 15.57 2.07
N ARG A 33 1.87 16.07 2.99
CA ARG A 33 2.74 15.23 3.83
C ARG A 33 1.94 14.30 4.75
N LEU A 34 0.84 14.77 5.33
CA LEU A 34 -0.03 13.94 6.15
C LEU A 34 -0.68 12.82 5.33
N VAL A 35 -1.21 13.15 4.15
CA VAL A 35 -1.79 12.16 3.23
C VAL A 35 -0.75 11.11 2.83
N VAL A 36 0.44 11.55 2.41
CA VAL A 36 1.54 10.63 2.08
C VAL A 36 1.96 9.77 3.27
N ALA A 37 1.96 10.32 4.49
CA ALA A 37 2.26 9.56 5.69
C ALA A 37 1.24 8.45 5.97
N VAL A 38 -0.04 8.68 5.71
CA VAL A 38 -1.10 7.66 5.82
C VAL A 38 -0.87 6.53 4.82
N ILE A 39 -0.66 6.88 3.55
CA ILE A 39 -0.39 5.89 2.50
C ILE A 39 0.87 5.08 2.86
N LYS A 40 1.97 5.75 3.24
CA LYS A 40 3.21 5.11 3.70
C LYS A 40 2.96 4.15 4.86
N GLN A 41 2.13 4.53 5.83
CA GLN A 41 1.83 3.68 6.98
C GLN A 41 1.10 2.40 6.55
N ALA A 42 0.20 2.46 5.57
CA ALA A 42 -0.44 1.25 5.02
C ALA A 42 0.60 0.26 4.44
N PHE A 43 1.64 0.74 3.76
CA PHE A 43 2.77 -0.10 3.31
C PHE A 43 3.55 -0.72 4.48
N VAL A 44 3.80 0.05 5.54
CA VAL A 44 4.46 -0.45 6.75
C VAL A 44 3.60 -1.52 7.43
N ASP A 45 2.29 -1.31 7.49
CA ASP A 45 1.36 -2.21 8.15
C ASP A 45 1.21 -3.56 7.40
N LEU A 46 1.42 -3.60 6.08
CA LEU A 46 1.55 -4.85 5.32
C LEU A 46 2.71 -5.73 5.83
N CYS A 47 3.73 -5.13 6.42
CA CYS A 47 4.88 -5.82 7.00
C CYS A 47 4.74 -6.07 8.51
N SER A 48 3.64 -5.66 9.14
CA SER A 48 3.42 -5.78 10.57
C SER A 48 3.53 -7.23 11.07
N PRO A 49 4.06 -7.48 12.29
CA PRO A 49 3.98 -8.79 12.91
C PRO A 49 2.53 -9.24 13.16
N SER A 50 1.59 -8.31 13.36
CA SER A 50 0.18 -8.60 13.62
C SER A 50 -0.56 -9.05 12.37
N LYS A 51 -1.17 -10.25 12.41
CA LYS A 51 -2.00 -10.76 11.30
C LYS A 51 -3.19 -9.86 11.00
N HIS A 52 -3.80 -9.28 12.05
CA HIS A 52 -4.93 -8.39 11.92
C HIS A 52 -4.54 -7.09 11.21
N GLN A 53 -3.44 -6.44 11.61
CA GLN A 53 -2.96 -5.23 10.95
C GLN A 53 -2.62 -5.46 9.47
N ARG A 54 -1.99 -6.60 9.14
CA ARG A 54 -1.75 -6.95 7.73
C ARG A 54 -3.03 -7.17 6.92
N ALA A 55 -4.06 -7.76 7.53
CA ALA A 55 -5.35 -7.96 6.88
C ALA A 55 -6.06 -6.61 6.63
N GLU A 56 -6.05 -5.72 7.61
CA GLU A 56 -6.61 -4.37 7.46
C GLU A 56 -5.84 -3.54 6.45
N ALA A 57 -4.51 -3.62 6.45
CA ALA A 57 -3.68 -2.98 5.44
C ALA A 57 -3.99 -3.51 4.04
N ARG A 58 -4.15 -4.82 3.85
CA ARG A 58 -4.57 -5.37 2.54
C ARG A 58 -5.93 -4.83 2.09
N ARG A 59 -6.91 -4.81 2.99
CA ARG A 59 -8.24 -4.23 2.71
C ARG A 59 -8.14 -2.78 2.27
N PHE A 60 -7.28 -1.98 2.91
CA PHE A 60 -7.06 -0.58 2.52
C PHE A 60 -6.67 -0.41 1.04
N PHE A 61 -5.89 -1.34 0.47
CA PHE A 61 -5.52 -1.31 -0.96
C PHE A 61 -6.65 -1.79 -1.90
N GLN A 62 -7.77 -2.30 -1.38
CA GLN A 62 -8.80 -3.03 -2.14
C GLN A 62 -10.21 -2.46 -1.98
N ASP A 63 -10.51 -1.80 -0.86
CA ASP A 63 -11.87 -1.45 -0.44
C ASP A 63 -12.27 0.01 -0.70
N GLY A 64 -11.57 0.70 -1.60
CA GLY A 64 -11.86 2.09 -1.97
C GLY A 64 -11.19 3.14 -1.08
N ARG A 65 -10.61 2.76 0.07
CA ARG A 65 -9.94 3.72 0.96
C ARG A 65 -8.70 4.33 0.33
N LEU A 66 -7.91 3.55 -0.41
CA LEU A 66 -6.71 4.03 -1.09
C LEU A 66 -7.04 5.15 -2.07
N GLU A 67 -8.11 4.99 -2.86
CA GLU A 67 -8.63 5.97 -3.81
C GLU A 67 -8.90 7.31 -3.12
N LEU A 68 -9.63 7.29 -2.00
CA LEU A 68 -9.95 8.49 -1.23
C LEU A 68 -8.69 9.26 -0.78
N TRP A 69 -7.63 8.56 -0.38
CA TRP A 69 -6.38 9.23 0.02
C TRP A 69 -5.57 9.71 -1.17
N CYS A 70 -5.56 8.95 -2.25
CA CYS A 70 -4.88 9.28 -3.50
C CYS A 70 -5.46 10.55 -4.15
N ASP A 71 -6.79 10.70 -4.18
CA ASP A 71 -7.49 11.85 -4.75
C ASP A 71 -7.11 13.18 -4.08
N LEU A 72 -6.78 13.15 -2.78
CA LEU A 72 -6.39 14.36 -2.02
C LEU A 72 -5.04 14.95 -2.44
N VAL A 73 -4.19 14.18 -3.12
CA VAL A 73 -2.83 14.56 -3.49
C VAL A 73 -2.51 14.28 -4.96
N ASP A 74 -3.53 13.99 -5.77
CA ASP A 74 -3.43 13.70 -7.20
C ASP A 74 -2.45 12.54 -7.51
N LEU A 75 -2.47 11.52 -6.66
CA LEU A 75 -1.71 10.28 -6.87
C LEU A 75 -2.61 9.21 -7.47
N SER A 76 -2.05 8.36 -8.34
CA SER A 76 -2.80 7.22 -8.88
C SER A 76 -2.87 6.07 -7.88
N PRO A 77 -4.07 5.57 -7.51
CA PRO A 77 -4.22 4.40 -6.64
C PRO A 77 -3.68 3.12 -7.31
N GLU A 78 -3.83 2.98 -8.64
CA GLU A 78 -3.26 1.86 -9.38
C GLU A 78 -1.73 1.87 -9.33
N PHE A 79 -1.11 3.04 -9.45
CA PHE A 79 0.33 3.17 -9.28
C PHE A 79 0.78 2.72 -7.87
N MET A 80 0.01 3.03 -6.83
CA MET A 80 0.31 2.57 -5.46
C MET A 80 0.23 1.05 -5.34
N ARG A 81 -0.79 0.40 -5.92
CA ARG A 81 -0.91 -1.06 -5.96
C ARG A 81 0.24 -1.70 -6.72
N GLU A 82 0.63 -1.12 -7.86
CA GLU A 82 1.79 -1.58 -8.62
C GLU A 82 3.07 -1.53 -7.79
N ILE A 83 3.31 -0.44 -7.05
CA ILE A 83 4.47 -0.36 -6.15
C ILE A 83 4.38 -1.45 -5.08
N ALA A 84 3.21 -1.64 -4.47
CA ALA A 84 3.01 -2.63 -3.42
C ALA A 84 3.34 -4.05 -3.92
N ILE A 85 2.93 -4.40 -5.14
CA ILE A 85 3.25 -5.69 -5.77
C ILE A 85 4.73 -5.76 -6.16
N LYS A 86 5.21 -4.80 -6.96
CA LYS A 86 6.57 -4.84 -7.54
C LYS A 86 7.67 -4.72 -6.49
N ALA A 87 7.42 -4.02 -5.38
CA ALA A 87 8.35 -3.93 -4.27
C ALA A 87 8.22 -5.07 -3.25
N GLY A 88 7.30 -6.01 -3.44
CA GLY A 88 7.14 -7.19 -2.59
C GLY A 88 6.40 -6.97 -1.28
N TYR A 89 5.56 -5.93 -1.19
CA TYR A 89 4.66 -5.70 -0.04
C TYR A 89 3.35 -6.52 -0.14
N LEU A 90 2.84 -6.70 -1.36
CA LEU A 90 1.66 -7.52 -1.67
C LEU A 90 2.03 -8.64 -2.61
N ASN A 91 1.37 -9.79 -2.46
CA ASN A 91 1.41 -10.83 -3.47
C ASN A 91 0.37 -10.49 -4.55
N PRO A 92 0.64 -10.67 -5.85
CA PRO A 92 -0.38 -10.50 -6.90
C PRO A 92 -1.64 -11.35 -6.70
N ALA A 93 -1.56 -12.46 -5.94
CA ALA A 93 -2.75 -13.23 -5.55
C ALA A 93 -3.62 -12.53 -4.49
N ASP A 94 -3.06 -11.62 -3.69
CA ASP A 94 -3.83 -10.89 -2.68
C ASP A 94 -4.82 -9.93 -3.32
N THR A 95 -4.61 -9.47 -4.57
CA THR A 95 -5.46 -8.49 -5.26
C THR A 95 -6.67 -9.09 -6.00
N ASP A 96 -6.81 -10.42 -6.04
CA ASP A 96 -7.78 -11.12 -6.92
C ASP A 96 -8.93 -11.82 -6.16
N GLU A 97 -8.88 -11.90 -4.82
CA GLU A 97 -9.90 -12.62 -4.01
C GLU A 97 -11.22 -11.85 -3.78
N GLY A 98 -11.64 -11.00 -4.72
CA GLY A 98 -12.87 -10.20 -4.62
C GLY A 98 -14.06 -10.69 -5.47
N GLY A 99 -13.91 -11.74 -6.29
CA GLY A 99 -14.85 -12.01 -7.39
C GLY A 99 -15.39 -13.44 -7.52
N ALA A 100 -15.48 -14.23 -6.45
CA ALA A 100 -16.04 -15.58 -6.54
C ALA A 100 -16.87 -15.98 -5.31
N HIS A 101 -18.05 -15.37 -5.17
CA HIS A 101 -19.18 -16.01 -4.51
C HIS A 101 -20.44 -15.77 -5.34
N ALA A 102 -20.78 -16.79 -6.13
CA ALA A 102 -22.09 -17.01 -6.73
C ALA A 102 -23.04 -17.64 -5.69
#